data_AF-A0A7V2SKX6-F1
#
_entry.id   AF-A0A7V2SKX6-F1
#
_cell.length_a   1.000
_cell.length_b   1.000
_cell.length_c   1.000
_cell.angle_alpha   90.00
_cell.angle_beta   90.00
_cell.angle_gamma   90.00
#
_symmetry.space_group_name_H-M   'P 1'
#
loop_
_entity.id
_entity.type
_entity.pdbx_description
1 polymer ?
#
loop_
_entity_poly.entity_id
_entity_poly.type
_entity_poly.pdbx_seq_one_letter_code
_entity_poly.pdbx_strand_id
1 'polypeptide(L)'
;MAQFSSFIDLSTLDGTNGFRLDGIDSFDHSGVSVSSAGDVNGDGFEDIIIGAKYADPGGASIAGESYVVFGKAAGFASAIDLSTLDGTTGFRLDGID
;
A
#
# COMPACT_ATOMS: atom_id res chain seq x y z
N MET A 1 -1.81 -27.40 3.81
CA MET A 1 -2.22 -26.01 3.52
C MET A 1 -1.99 -25.21 4.78
N ALA A 2 -1.36 -24.04 4.71
CA ALA A 2 -1.26 -23.17 5.87
C ALA A 2 -2.68 -22.77 6.30
N GLN A 3 -3.03 -23.00 7.55
CA GLN A 3 -4.34 -22.63 8.10
C GLN A 3 -4.25 -21.18 8.60
N PHE A 4 -5.01 -20.29 7.98
CA PHE A 4 -5.15 -18.92 8.46
C PHE A 4 -6.22 -18.86 9.54
N SER A 5 -5.99 -18.03 10.56
CA SER A 5 -7.02 -17.68 11.55
C SER A 5 -8.15 -16.91 10.86
N SER A 6 -9.39 -17.02 11.37
CA SER A 6 -10.53 -16.20 10.91
C SER A 6 -10.40 -14.73 11.31
N PHE A 7 -9.38 -14.40 12.10
CA PHE A 7 -9.05 -13.05 12.53
C PHE A 7 -7.52 -12.92 12.61
N ILE A 8 -6.99 -11.81 12.09
CA ILE A 8 -5.57 -11.46 12.21
C ILE A 8 -5.48 -10.24 13.11
N ASP A 9 -4.78 -10.36 14.22
CA ASP A 9 -4.41 -9.22 15.06
C ASP A 9 -3.22 -8.51 14.40
N LEU A 10 -3.44 -7.29 13.89
CA LEU A 10 -2.42 -6.51 13.21
C LEU A 10 -1.21 -6.17 14.11
N SER A 11 -1.35 -6.27 15.43
CA SER A 11 -0.23 -6.08 16.37
C SER A 11 0.72 -7.28 16.42
N THR A 12 0.29 -8.44 15.91
CA THR A 12 1.08 -9.68 15.87
C THR A 12 1.86 -9.84 14.57
N LEU A 13 1.70 -8.92 13.62
CA LEU A 13 2.38 -8.98 12.34
C LEU A 13 3.88 -8.78 12.50
N ASP A 14 4.67 -9.59 11.79
CA ASP A 14 6.14 -9.55 11.80
C ASP A 14 6.77 -9.57 10.40
N GLY A 15 5.95 -9.54 9.34
CA GLY A 15 6.41 -9.60 7.96
C GLY A 15 6.54 -11.03 7.40
N THR A 16 6.65 -12.03 8.27
CA THR A 16 6.66 -13.45 7.90
C THR A 16 5.26 -14.07 7.95
N ASN A 17 4.40 -13.53 8.82
CA ASN A 17 2.99 -13.92 8.96
C ASN A 17 2.01 -12.93 8.28
N GLY A 18 2.54 -11.93 7.58
CA GLY A 18 1.79 -10.87 6.91
C GLY A 18 2.32 -9.48 7.25
N PHE A 19 1.71 -8.46 6.65
CA PHE A 19 2.01 -7.06 6.89
C PHE A 19 0.73 -6.23 6.75
N ARG A 20 0.76 -5.01 7.25
CA ARG A 20 -0.29 -4.00 7.05
C ARG A 20 0.26 -2.80 6.27
N LEU A 21 -0.65 -2.08 5.63
CA LEU A 21 -0.37 -0.81 4.96
C LEU A 21 -0.96 0.31 5.82
N ASP A 22 -0.12 1.20 6.31
CA ASP A 22 -0.54 2.35 7.11
C ASP A 22 -0.75 3.53 6.16
N GLY A 23 -1.99 4.04 6.12
CA GLY A 23 -2.35 5.24 5.35
C GLY A 23 -1.75 6.51 5.94
N ILE A 24 -1.73 7.59 5.14
CA ILE A 24 -1.03 8.83 5.48
C ILE A 24 -1.89 9.69 6.41
N ASP A 25 -3.00 10.22 5.91
CA ASP A 25 -3.88 11.10 6.67
C ASP A 25 -5.21 10.43 7.02
N SER A 26 -5.77 10.86 8.15
CA SER A 26 -7.10 10.43 8.55
C SER A 26 -8.14 10.89 7.53
N PHE A 27 -9.12 10.04 7.23
CA PHE A 27 -10.22 10.29 6.29
C PHE A 27 -9.88 10.23 4.80
N ASP A 28 -8.62 9.98 4.43
CA ASP A 28 -8.23 9.76 3.02
C ASP A 28 -8.82 8.50 2.40
N HIS A 29 -9.30 7.58 3.26
CA HIS A 29 -9.84 6.28 2.88
C HIS A 29 -8.83 5.43 2.10
N SER A 30 -7.55 5.48 2.48
CA SER A 30 -6.53 4.57 1.96
C SER A 30 -6.98 3.12 2.14
N GLY A 31 -6.82 2.32 1.09
CA GLY A 31 -7.26 0.92 1.08
C GLY A 31 -8.73 0.72 0.73
N VAL A 32 -9.47 1.77 0.33
CA VAL A 32 -10.86 1.63 -0.16
C VAL A 32 -10.96 0.75 -1.41
N SER A 33 -9.90 0.72 -2.21
CA SER A 33 -9.74 -0.18 -3.34
C SER A 33 -8.30 -0.69 -3.40
N VAL A 34 -8.15 -1.98 -3.69
CA VAL A 34 -6.85 -2.63 -3.88
C VAL A 34 -6.95 -3.54 -5.10
N SER A 35 -5.91 -3.55 -5.94
CA SER A 35 -5.79 -4.44 -7.09
C SER A 35 -4.33 -4.86 -7.30
N SER A 36 -4.11 -5.97 -8.00
CA SER A 36 -2.80 -6.22 -8.62
C SER A 36 -2.51 -5.11 -9.64
N ALA A 37 -1.27 -4.62 -9.64
CA ALA A 37 -0.75 -3.67 -10.61
C ALA A 37 0.11 -4.36 -11.69
N GLY A 38 0.32 -5.68 -11.57
CA GLY A 38 1.35 -6.39 -12.32
C GLY A 38 2.75 -6.04 -11.81
N ASP A 39 3.78 -6.50 -12.52
CA ASP A 39 5.18 -6.15 -12.25
C ASP A 39 5.53 -4.81 -12.95
N VAL A 40 5.42 -3.70 -12.21
CA VAL A 40 5.59 -2.34 -12.74
C VAL A 40 7.06 -1.97 -12.85
N ASN A 41 7.90 -2.48 -11.95
CA ASN A 41 9.32 -2.15 -11.90
C ASN A 41 10.23 -3.16 -12.66
N GLY A 42 9.67 -4.27 -13.15
CA GLY A 42 10.34 -5.28 -13.97
C GLY A 42 11.25 -6.22 -13.17
N ASP A 43 11.01 -6.40 -11.88
CA ASP A 43 11.84 -7.22 -10.99
C ASP A 43 11.38 -8.70 -10.88
N GLY A 44 10.27 -9.03 -11.54
CA GLY A 44 9.68 -10.37 -11.56
C GLY A 44 8.67 -10.64 -10.46
N PHE A 45 8.30 -9.65 -9.63
CA PHE A 45 7.27 -9.76 -8.60
C PHE A 45 6.05 -8.90 -8.95
N GLU A 46 4.83 -9.40 -8.66
CA GLU A 46 3.64 -8.59 -8.83
C GLU A 46 3.55 -7.50 -7.75
N ASP A 47 3.26 -6.28 -8.20
CA ASP A 47 3.02 -5.11 -7.37
C ASP A 47 1.53 -4.94 -7.08
N ILE A 48 1.23 -4.10 -6.09
CA ILE A 48 -0.15 -3.76 -5.72
C ILE A 48 -0.38 -2.26 -5.87
N ILE A 49 -1.60 -1.92 -6.30
CA ILE A 49 -2.09 -0.53 -6.30
C ILE A 49 -3.18 -0.36 -5.24
N ILE A 50 -3.08 0.73 -4.49
CA ILE A 50 -3.97 1.10 -3.39
C ILE A 50 -4.56 2.48 -3.66
N GLY A 51 -5.88 2.61 -3.56
CA GLY A 51 -6.56 3.90 -3.68
C GLY A 51 -6.80 4.59 -2.33
N ALA A 52 -6.63 5.91 -2.31
CA ALA A 52 -7.03 6.84 -1.24
C ALA A 52 -7.85 7.98 -1.84
N LYS A 53 -9.13 7.69 -2.10
CA LYS A 53 -10.00 8.54 -2.95
C LYS A 53 -10.30 9.94 -2.39
N TYR A 54 -10.03 10.18 -1.11
CA TYR A 54 -10.31 11.45 -0.44
C TYR A 54 -9.04 12.19 0.00
N ALA A 55 -7.87 11.70 -0.37
CA ALA A 55 -6.63 12.38 -0.09
C ALA A 55 -6.53 13.73 -0.85
N ASP A 56 -5.76 14.64 -0.27
CA ASP A 56 -5.62 16.03 -0.72
C ASP A 56 -4.19 16.33 -1.22
N PRO A 57 -3.71 15.69 -2.30
CA PRO A 57 -2.33 15.82 -2.75
C PRO A 57 -1.99 17.28 -3.08
N GLY A 58 -0.90 17.79 -2.50
CA GLY A 58 -0.49 19.19 -2.70
C GLY A 58 -1.52 20.23 -2.22
N GLY A 59 -2.50 19.82 -1.39
CA GLY A 59 -3.61 20.66 -0.93
C GLY A 59 -4.79 20.74 -1.91
N ALA A 60 -4.80 19.94 -2.99
CA ALA A 60 -5.94 19.85 -3.91
C ALA A 60 -7.05 19.00 -3.29
N SER A 61 -8.16 19.64 -2.91
CA SER A 61 -9.21 19.00 -2.12
C SER A 61 -9.85 17.81 -2.84
N ILE A 62 -9.73 16.61 -2.27
CA ILE A 62 -10.34 15.36 -2.72
C ILE A 62 -9.89 14.97 -4.15
N ALA A 63 -8.75 15.49 -4.62
CA ALA A 63 -8.18 15.09 -5.90
C ALA A 63 -7.80 13.60 -5.92
N GLY A 64 -7.55 13.03 -4.74
CA GLY A 64 -7.28 11.62 -4.51
C GLY A 64 -5.82 11.26 -4.75
N GLU A 65 -5.36 10.26 -4.01
CA GLU A 65 -4.04 9.66 -4.18
C GLU A 65 -4.20 8.18 -4.53
N SER A 66 -3.23 7.64 -5.25
CA SER A 66 -3.03 6.19 -5.36
C SER A 66 -1.57 5.85 -5.08
N TYR A 67 -1.32 4.67 -4.55
CA TYR A 67 0.02 4.21 -4.21
C TYR A 67 0.29 2.89 -4.91
N VAL A 68 1.44 2.77 -5.57
CA VAL A 68 1.96 1.49 -6.04
C VAL A 68 3.01 1.05 -5.03
N VAL A 69 2.86 -0.15 -4.47
CA VAL A 69 3.85 -0.77 -3.57
C VAL A 69 4.47 -1.95 -4.30
N PHE A 70 5.80 -1.96 -4.41
CA PHE A 70 6.50 -3.00 -5.16
C PHE A 70 6.54 -4.34 -4.42
N GLY A 71 6.26 -5.41 -5.16
CA GLY A 71 6.46 -6.79 -4.75
C GLY A 71 7.95 -7.08 -4.51
N LYS A 72 8.26 -8.09 -3.69
CA LYS A 72 9.64 -8.61 -3.53
C LYS A 72 9.69 -9.98 -2.86
N ALA A 73 10.74 -10.75 -3.15
CA ALA A 73 10.99 -12.05 -2.49
C ALA A 73 11.40 -11.95 -1.02
N ALA A 74 12.06 -10.86 -0.61
CA ALA A 74 12.67 -10.75 0.72
C ALA A 74 11.66 -10.59 1.88
N GLY A 75 10.36 -10.72 1.61
CA GLY A 75 9.29 -10.43 2.56
C GLY A 75 9.15 -8.93 2.81
N PHE A 76 8.20 -8.56 3.67
CA PHE A 76 7.93 -7.16 4.03
C PHE A 76 8.21 -6.92 5.51
N ALA A 77 8.31 -5.66 5.91
CA ALA A 77 8.18 -5.30 7.33
C ALA A 77 6.74 -5.56 7.78
N SER A 78 6.50 -5.65 9.09
CA SER A 78 5.15 -5.83 9.64
C SER A 78 4.18 -4.69 9.30
N ALA A 79 4.70 -3.49 9.08
CA ALA A 79 3.98 -2.32 8.62
C ALA A 79 4.77 -1.62 7.51
N ILE A 80 4.06 -1.17 6.49
CA ILE A 80 4.58 -0.30 5.44
C ILE A 80 3.79 1.01 5.53
N ASP A 81 4.49 2.09 5.77
CA ASP A 81 3.92 3.44 5.78
C ASP A 81 3.91 3.98 4.35
N LEU A 82 2.72 4.25 3.82
CA LEU A 82 2.56 4.72 2.44
C LEU A 82 3.19 6.09 2.19
N SER A 83 3.45 6.88 3.24
CA SER A 83 4.18 8.16 3.13
C SER A 83 5.67 8.00 2.89
N THR A 84 6.22 6.79 3.09
CA THR A 84 7.67 6.51 3.01
C THR A 84 8.11 5.92 1.68
N LEU A 85 7.21 5.78 0.71
CA LEU A 85 7.52 5.26 -0.62
C LEU A 85 8.44 6.23 -1.37
N ASP A 86 9.60 5.75 -1.82
CA ASP A 86 10.71 6.56 -2.31
C ASP A 86 11.14 6.26 -3.75
N GLY A 87 10.35 5.48 -4.48
CA GLY A 87 10.67 4.98 -5.82
C GLY A 87 11.45 3.67 -5.83
N THR A 88 11.97 3.20 -4.69
CA THR A 88 12.62 1.88 -4.55
C THR A 88 11.69 0.83 -3.96
N THR A 89 10.73 1.25 -3.12
CA THR A 89 9.70 0.37 -2.53
C THR A 89 8.30 0.60 -3.10
N GLY A 90 8.16 1.55 -4.02
CA GLY A 90 6.89 2.00 -4.56
C GLY A 90 6.86 3.49 -4.83
N PHE A 91 5.71 4.01 -5.25
CA PHE A 91 5.53 5.45 -5.51
C PHE A 91 4.06 5.87 -5.33
N ARG A 92 3.85 7.18 -5.23
CA ARG A 92 2.54 7.84 -5.14
C ARG A 92 2.13 8.45 -6.48
N LEU A 93 0.84 8.42 -6.76
CA LEU A 93 0.15 9.03 -7.89
C LEU A 93 -0.79 10.09 -7.35
N ASP A 94 -0.52 11.34 -7.67
CA ASP A 94 -1.29 12.50 -7.22
C ASP A 94 -2.38 12.81 -8.25
N GLY A 95 -3.65 12.88 -7.81
CA GLY A 95 -4.73 13.46 -8.59
C GLY A 95 -4.49 14.95 -8.85
N ILE A 96 -5.07 15.49 -9.93
CA ILE A 96 -4.73 16.84 -10.42
C ILE A 96 -5.90 17.83 -10.56
N ASP A 97 -7.15 17.38 -10.49
CA ASP A 97 -8.39 18.17 -10.72
C ASP A 97 -8.49 19.02 -12.01
#